data_AF-A0A926BJW0-F1
#
_entry.id   AF-A0A926BJW0-F1
#
_cell.length_a   1.000
_cell.length_b   1.000
_cell.length_c   1.000
_cell.angle_alpha   90.00
_cell.angle_beta   90.00
_cell.angle_gamma   90.00
#
_symmetry.space_group_name_H-M   'P 1'
#
loop_
_entity.id
_entity.type
_entity.pdbx_description
1 polymer ?
#
loop_
_entity_poly.entity_id
_entity_poly.type
_entity_poly.pdbx_seq_one_letter_code
_entity_poly.pdbx_strand_id
1 'polypeptide(L)'
;MSQTKDDETIHGFSYENGKMRELLPDSAFSAATGINDAGQISGYFASRLGGITGFVWQDGKVMTIKAIRGQVSVPLAISNRAQVVGISSTGKKDEFHAFSFQNSRTTDLGTLGGTISQAQGVNDAGQIVGVSYLPDDEMPHGFVVEPGGKMIDINTRLENRGAAEVLIAGGINASGQIAATGFIGGNEIHALRLDPVRGSALKPGAASLLLLTVAGGFVAACENIRRRRG
;
A
#
# COMPACT_ATOMS: atom_id res chain seq x y z
N MET A 1 32.61 34.66 -14.71
CA MET A 1 31.27 34.30 -14.20
C MET A 1 31.01 32.87 -14.59
N SER A 2 31.16 31.94 -13.65
CA SER A 2 30.85 30.52 -13.80
C SER A 2 29.79 30.19 -12.77
N GLN A 3 28.58 29.89 -13.23
CA GLN A 3 27.60 29.15 -12.44
C GLN A 3 27.22 27.92 -13.27
N THR A 4 27.83 26.80 -12.94
CA THR A 4 27.27 25.48 -13.21
C THR A 4 25.98 25.37 -12.39
N LYS A 5 24.83 25.34 -13.06
CA LYS A 5 23.59 24.87 -12.44
C LYS A 5 23.49 23.41 -12.84
N ASP A 6 24.06 22.56 -11.99
CA ASP A 6 23.78 21.14 -11.98
C ASP A 6 22.28 20.99 -11.69
N ASP A 7 21.47 20.91 -12.75
CA ASP A 7 20.08 20.48 -12.66
C ASP A 7 20.12 18.96 -12.56
N GLU A 8 20.37 18.45 -11.35
CA GLU A 8 20.35 17.03 -10.99
C GLU A 8 18.95 16.45 -11.23
N THR A 9 18.60 16.26 -12.50
CA THR A 9 17.35 15.65 -12.90
C THR A 9 17.51 14.14 -12.84
N ILE A 10 16.73 13.50 -11.96
CA ILE A 10 16.76 12.04 -11.79
C ILE A 10 15.77 11.44 -12.78
N HIS A 11 16.27 10.95 -13.91
CA HIS A 11 15.42 10.37 -14.95
C HIS A 11 15.12 8.89 -14.70
N GLY A 12 13.93 8.45 -15.11
CA GLY A 12 13.59 7.02 -15.14
C GLY A 12 14.20 6.32 -16.33
N PHE A 13 15.02 5.30 -16.09
CA PHE A 13 15.65 4.51 -17.13
C PHE A 13 15.23 3.04 -17.04
N SER A 14 15.06 2.40 -18.21
CA SER A 14 15.12 0.94 -18.31
C SER A 14 16.51 0.52 -18.76
N TYR A 15 16.99 -0.63 -18.26
CA TYR A 15 18.23 -1.25 -18.70
C TYR A 15 17.93 -2.65 -19.24
N GLU A 16 18.03 -2.83 -20.56
CA GLU A 16 17.83 -4.11 -21.22
C GLU A 16 18.99 -4.40 -22.17
N ASN A 17 19.49 -5.63 -22.18
CA ASN A 17 20.54 -6.09 -23.11
C ASN A 17 21.77 -5.18 -23.16
N GLY A 18 22.18 -4.64 -22.02
CA GLY A 18 23.34 -3.76 -21.93
C GLY A 18 23.08 -2.29 -22.29
N LYS A 19 21.84 -1.90 -22.61
CA LYS A 19 21.49 -0.54 -23.06
C LYS A 19 20.54 0.17 -22.09
N MET A 20 20.91 1.38 -21.72
CA MET A 20 20.05 2.30 -20.97
C MET A 20 19.10 3.04 -21.94
N ARG A 21 17.81 3.04 -21.64
CA ARG A 21 16.80 3.81 -22.37
C ARG A 21 15.99 4.65 -21.40
N GLU A 22 15.98 5.95 -21.63
CA GLU A 22 15.12 6.90 -20.92
C GLU A 22 13.65 6.62 -21.22
N LEU A 23 12.84 6.54 -20.18
CA LEU A 23 11.42 6.20 -20.28
C LEU A 23 10.50 7.41 -20.16
N LEU A 24 10.96 8.48 -19.50
CA LEU A 24 10.13 9.61 -19.06
C LEU A 24 10.90 10.94 -19.20
N PRO A 25 11.11 11.43 -20.44
CA PRO A 25 11.99 12.56 -20.73
C PRO A 25 11.53 13.89 -20.10
N ASP A 26 10.25 14.04 -19.78
CA ASP A 26 9.71 15.26 -19.15
C ASP A 26 9.54 15.15 -17.62
N SER A 27 9.99 14.05 -17.00
CA SER A 27 9.92 13.88 -15.55
C SER A 27 11.01 14.67 -14.82
N ALA A 28 10.67 15.21 -13.65
CA ALA A 28 11.66 15.79 -12.73
C ALA A 28 12.35 14.71 -11.88
N PHE A 29 11.61 13.63 -11.59
CA PHE A 29 12.04 12.48 -10.80
C PHE A 29 11.17 11.27 -11.15
N SER A 30 11.70 10.05 -11.03
CA SER A 30 10.90 8.82 -11.01
C SER A 30 11.47 7.73 -10.10
N ALA A 31 10.60 6.84 -9.62
CA ALA A 31 10.97 5.68 -8.81
C ALA A 31 10.14 4.45 -9.19
N ALA A 32 10.78 3.29 -9.19
CA ALA A 32 10.11 1.99 -9.21
C ALA A 32 9.70 1.60 -7.79
N THR A 33 8.53 0.98 -7.65
CA THR A 33 7.99 0.53 -6.35
C THR A 33 7.74 -0.97 -6.30
N GLY A 34 7.69 -1.65 -7.44
CA GLY A 34 7.54 -3.10 -7.49
C GLY A 34 7.84 -3.67 -8.86
N ILE A 35 8.12 -4.97 -8.89
CA ILE A 35 8.29 -5.78 -10.09
C ILE A 35 7.61 -7.12 -9.87
N ASN A 36 6.98 -7.68 -10.90
CA ASN A 36 6.37 -9.01 -10.86
C ASN A 36 7.13 -10.03 -11.71
N ASP A 37 6.73 -11.30 -11.67
CA ASP A 37 7.41 -12.41 -12.35
C ASP A 37 7.37 -12.29 -13.89
N ALA A 38 6.45 -11.51 -14.43
CA ALA A 38 6.39 -11.18 -15.86
C ALA A 38 7.32 -10.02 -16.25
N GLY A 39 8.10 -9.49 -15.32
CA GLY A 39 9.00 -8.35 -15.54
C GLY A 39 8.29 -7.00 -15.63
N GLN A 40 7.00 -6.93 -15.30
CA GLN A 40 6.28 -5.65 -15.28
C GLN A 40 6.69 -4.85 -14.05
N ILE A 41 7.00 -3.58 -14.23
CA ILE A 41 7.47 -2.69 -13.17
C ILE A 41 6.39 -1.66 -12.86
N SER A 42 5.95 -1.57 -11.60
CA SER A 42 5.15 -0.43 -11.13
C SER A 42 6.07 0.67 -10.59
N GLY A 43 5.66 1.92 -10.74
CA GLY A 43 6.39 3.05 -10.22
C GLY A 43 5.61 4.34 -10.31
N TYR A 44 6.26 5.46 -10.04
CA TYR A 44 5.70 6.79 -10.25
C TYR A 44 6.76 7.78 -10.70
N PHE A 45 6.31 8.87 -11.30
CA PHE A 45 7.15 10.01 -11.63
C PHE A 45 6.48 11.32 -11.25
N ALA A 46 7.30 12.32 -10.91
CA ALA A 46 6.86 13.69 -10.67
C ALA A 46 7.01 14.51 -11.96
N SER A 47 5.94 15.21 -12.35
CA SER A 47 6.00 16.16 -13.46
C SER A 47 6.64 17.48 -13.00
N ARG A 48 7.40 18.13 -13.89
CA ARG A 48 7.95 19.48 -13.66
C ARG A 48 6.86 20.53 -13.42
N LEU A 49 5.64 20.27 -13.87
CA LEU A 49 4.47 21.16 -13.71
C LEU A 49 3.67 20.88 -12.42
N GLY A 50 4.14 19.97 -11.57
CA GLY A 50 3.43 19.48 -10.39
C GLY A 50 2.62 18.21 -10.65
N GLY A 51 2.40 17.43 -9.60
CA GLY A 51 1.68 16.17 -9.65
C GLY A 51 2.59 14.93 -9.73
N ILE A 52 2.08 13.82 -9.19
CA ILE A 52 2.76 12.52 -9.15
C ILE A 52 1.90 11.52 -9.92
N THR A 53 2.44 10.99 -11.01
CA THR A 53 1.75 10.04 -11.88
C THR A 53 2.33 8.65 -11.73
N GLY A 54 1.49 7.70 -11.35
CA GLY A 54 1.84 6.29 -11.30
C GLY A 54 1.98 5.71 -12.70
N PHE A 55 2.77 4.65 -12.84
CA PHE A 55 2.89 3.92 -14.10
C PHE A 55 3.08 2.43 -13.90
N VAL A 56 2.78 1.68 -14.96
CA VAL A 56 3.25 0.32 -15.19
C VAL A 56 4.11 0.34 -16.45
N TRP A 57 5.31 -0.20 -16.36
CA TRP A 57 6.19 -0.43 -17.50
C TRP A 57 6.16 -1.92 -17.88
N GLN A 58 6.13 -2.20 -19.18
CA GLN A 58 6.25 -3.54 -19.75
C GLN A 58 6.81 -3.47 -21.17
N ASP A 59 7.85 -4.26 -21.47
CA ASP A 59 8.44 -4.41 -22.81
C ASP A 59 8.71 -3.07 -23.52
N GLY A 60 9.32 -2.13 -22.80
CA GLY A 60 9.66 -0.80 -23.31
C GLY A 60 8.48 0.17 -23.46
N LYS A 61 7.27 -0.19 -22.98
CA LYS A 61 6.08 0.66 -23.01
C LYS A 61 5.68 1.08 -21.60
N VAL A 62 5.33 2.35 -21.43
CA VAL A 62 4.81 2.90 -20.19
C VAL A 62 3.31 3.13 -20.32
N MET A 63 2.54 2.58 -19.38
CA MET A 63 1.13 2.87 -19.18
C MET A 63 0.97 3.69 -17.90
N THR A 64 0.40 4.89 -18.00
CA THR A 64 0.16 5.73 -16.83
C THR A 64 -1.10 5.29 -16.08
N ILE A 65 -1.05 5.38 -14.75
CA ILE A 65 -2.15 5.13 -13.84
C ILE A 65 -2.78 6.48 -13.52
N LYS A 66 -4.02 6.66 -13.98
CA LYS A 66 -4.78 7.88 -13.68
C LYS A 66 -5.14 7.89 -12.20
N ALA A 67 -4.97 9.04 -11.56
CA ALA A 67 -5.52 9.28 -10.23
C ALA A 67 -7.05 9.10 -10.23
N ILE A 68 -7.63 8.80 -9.06
CA ILE A 68 -9.09 8.73 -8.87
C ILE A 68 -9.70 10.07 -9.31
N ARG A 69 -9.18 11.17 -8.75
CA ARG A 69 -9.30 12.53 -9.27
C ARG A 69 -8.08 13.35 -8.85
N GLY A 70 -7.82 14.48 -9.50
CA GLY A 70 -6.65 15.29 -9.20
C GLY A 70 -5.39 14.74 -9.85
N GLN A 71 -4.23 14.94 -9.23
CA GLN A 71 -2.92 14.76 -9.86
C GLN A 71 -1.97 13.84 -9.09
N VAL A 72 -2.45 13.09 -8.10
CA VAL A 72 -1.61 12.16 -7.32
C VAL A 72 -2.09 10.72 -7.49
N SER A 73 -1.18 9.88 -7.96
CA SER A 73 -1.30 8.42 -7.99
C SER A 73 0.07 7.82 -7.70
N VAL A 74 0.21 7.12 -6.59
CA VAL A 74 1.47 6.51 -6.15
C VAL A 74 1.25 5.00 -5.95
N PRO A 75 1.72 4.16 -6.87
CA PRO A 75 1.74 2.70 -6.71
C PRO A 75 2.67 2.28 -5.58
N LEU A 76 2.24 1.33 -4.75
CA LEU A 76 3.03 0.77 -3.65
C LEU A 76 3.31 -0.72 -3.84
N ALA A 77 2.47 -1.46 -4.56
CA ALA A 77 2.67 -2.88 -4.83
C ALA A 77 2.06 -3.32 -6.16
N ILE A 78 2.61 -4.39 -6.73
CA ILE A 78 2.13 -5.06 -7.94
C ILE A 78 2.11 -6.59 -7.72
N SER A 79 1.07 -7.26 -8.22
CA SER A 79 0.96 -8.74 -8.25
C SER A 79 1.34 -9.32 -9.62
N ASN A 80 1.47 -10.65 -9.72
CA ASN A 80 1.72 -11.34 -10.99
C ASN A 80 0.55 -11.28 -11.96
N ARG A 81 -0.62 -10.82 -11.53
CA ARG A 81 -1.79 -10.57 -12.41
C ARG A 81 -1.87 -9.12 -12.90
N ALA A 82 -0.75 -8.40 -12.88
CA ALA A 82 -0.65 -6.99 -13.24
C ALA A 82 -1.63 -6.08 -12.46
N GLN A 83 -2.07 -6.52 -11.27
CA GLN A 83 -2.88 -5.69 -10.39
C GLN A 83 -1.94 -4.83 -9.55
N VAL A 84 -2.08 -3.53 -9.68
CA VAL A 84 -1.29 -2.53 -8.96
C VAL A 84 -2.16 -1.88 -7.90
N VAL A 85 -1.62 -1.67 -6.71
CA VAL A 85 -2.33 -0.99 -5.63
C VAL A 85 -1.46 0.13 -5.06
N GLY A 86 -2.08 1.10 -4.41
CA GLY A 86 -1.37 2.21 -3.81
C GLY A 86 -2.29 3.27 -3.24
N ILE A 87 -1.87 4.53 -3.31
CA ILE A 87 -2.60 5.72 -2.81
C ILE A 87 -2.85 6.72 -3.93
N SER A 88 -4.02 7.34 -3.95
CA SER A 88 -4.39 8.35 -4.94
C SER A 88 -5.22 9.48 -4.32
N SER A 89 -5.06 10.70 -4.83
CA SER A 89 -5.92 11.83 -4.47
C SER A 89 -7.37 11.61 -4.94
N THR A 90 -8.32 12.13 -4.18
CA THR A 90 -9.78 12.06 -4.50
C THR A 90 -10.31 13.34 -5.15
N GLY A 91 -9.46 14.37 -5.26
CA GLY A 91 -9.83 15.71 -5.71
C GLY A 91 -10.32 16.63 -4.59
N LYS A 92 -10.52 16.13 -3.36
CA LYS A 92 -10.69 16.99 -2.19
C LYS A 92 -9.33 17.31 -1.57
N LYS A 93 -9.26 18.45 -0.89
CA LYS A 93 -8.04 18.89 -0.21
C LYS A 93 -7.72 17.91 0.93
N ASP A 94 -6.46 17.49 1.00
CA ASP A 94 -5.90 16.62 2.06
C ASP A 94 -6.60 15.25 2.20
N GLU A 95 -7.33 14.77 1.19
CA GLU A 95 -8.01 13.45 1.18
C GLU A 95 -7.36 12.51 0.15
N PHE A 96 -7.00 11.31 0.61
CA PHE A 96 -6.31 10.31 -0.19
C PHE A 96 -6.87 8.92 0.05
N HIS A 97 -7.22 8.22 -1.01
CA HIS A 97 -7.75 6.87 -0.90
C HIS A 97 -6.79 5.84 -1.47
N ALA A 98 -6.86 4.64 -0.90
CA ALA A 98 -6.31 3.45 -1.48
C ALA A 98 -6.95 3.22 -2.86
N PHE A 99 -6.15 2.85 -3.85
CA PHE A 99 -6.66 2.47 -5.16
C PHE A 99 -6.20 1.07 -5.57
N SER A 100 -6.97 0.46 -6.48
CA SER A 100 -6.56 -0.70 -7.27
C SER A 100 -6.60 -0.32 -8.75
N PHE A 101 -5.54 -0.62 -9.48
CA PHE A 101 -5.43 -0.46 -10.92
C PHE A 101 -5.25 -1.83 -11.58
N GLN A 102 -6.16 -2.17 -12.48
CA GLN A 102 -6.05 -3.38 -13.30
C GLN A 102 -6.82 -3.15 -14.61
N ASN A 103 -6.35 -3.72 -15.72
CA ASN A 103 -6.99 -3.61 -17.03
C ASN A 103 -7.27 -2.14 -17.43
N SER A 104 -6.29 -1.27 -17.24
CA SER A 104 -6.37 0.17 -17.54
C SER A 104 -7.43 0.95 -16.75
N ARG A 105 -7.94 0.39 -15.63
CA ARG A 105 -8.97 0.99 -14.80
C ARG A 105 -8.48 1.19 -13.37
N THR A 106 -8.48 2.44 -12.92
CA THR A 106 -8.31 2.79 -11.50
C THR A 106 -9.66 2.66 -10.79
N THR A 107 -9.65 1.98 -9.64
CA THR A 107 -10.79 1.79 -8.75
C THR A 107 -10.45 2.39 -7.40
N ASP A 108 -11.29 3.31 -6.93
CA ASP A 108 -11.24 3.85 -5.57
C ASP A 108 -11.71 2.76 -4.58
N LEU A 109 -10.86 2.42 -3.60
CA LEU A 109 -11.19 1.43 -2.57
C LEU A 109 -11.84 2.07 -1.32
N GLY A 110 -11.87 3.40 -1.24
CA GLY A 110 -12.44 4.16 -0.14
C GLY A 110 -11.60 4.10 1.15
N THR A 111 -12.23 4.39 2.28
CA THR A 111 -11.65 4.34 3.62
C THR A 111 -12.57 3.56 4.57
N LEU A 112 -12.13 3.33 5.80
CA LEU A 112 -12.94 2.86 6.92
C LEU A 112 -13.78 3.98 7.57
N GLY A 113 -13.89 5.14 6.92
CA GLY A 113 -14.71 6.27 7.35
C GLY A 113 -13.92 7.57 7.58
N GLY A 114 -12.59 7.50 7.67
CA GLY A 114 -11.71 8.67 7.73
C GLY A 114 -11.38 9.24 6.36
N THR A 115 -10.38 10.12 6.31
CA THR A 115 -9.96 10.85 5.11
C THR A 115 -8.82 10.18 4.33
N ILE A 116 -8.10 9.24 4.98
CA ILE A 116 -6.89 8.64 4.41
C ILE A 116 -6.94 7.10 4.44
N SER A 117 -6.60 6.48 3.32
CA SER A 117 -6.25 5.06 3.23
C SER A 117 -5.13 4.79 2.21
N GLN A 118 -4.40 3.69 2.41
CA GLN A 118 -3.30 3.27 1.55
C GLN A 118 -3.27 1.75 1.41
N ALA A 119 -3.28 1.23 0.19
CA ALA A 119 -3.07 -0.19 -0.07
C ALA A 119 -1.57 -0.50 -0.17
N GLN A 120 -1.06 -1.34 0.73
CA GLN A 120 0.37 -1.64 0.86
C GLN A 120 0.76 -3.00 0.28
N GLY A 121 -0.19 -3.93 0.19
CA GLY A 121 0.06 -5.27 -0.35
C GLY A 121 -1.10 -5.78 -1.21
N VAL A 122 -0.76 -6.57 -2.22
CA VAL A 122 -1.72 -7.30 -3.06
C VAL A 122 -1.13 -8.66 -3.42
N ASN A 123 -1.96 -9.71 -3.40
CA ASN A 123 -1.55 -11.05 -3.85
C ASN A 123 -2.23 -11.47 -5.16
N ASP A 124 -1.80 -12.60 -5.71
CA ASP A 124 -2.33 -13.17 -6.94
C ASP A 124 -3.74 -13.76 -6.81
N ALA A 125 -4.34 -13.78 -5.61
CA ALA A 125 -5.77 -14.04 -5.45
C ALA A 125 -6.59 -12.75 -5.64
N GLY A 126 -5.96 -11.57 -5.55
CA GLY A 126 -6.59 -10.25 -5.66
C GLY A 126 -7.03 -9.69 -4.32
N GLN A 127 -6.51 -10.27 -3.24
CA GLN A 127 -6.69 -9.74 -1.90
C GLN A 127 -5.74 -8.57 -1.72
N ILE A 128 -6.26 -7.47 -1.21
CA ILE A 128 -5.52 -6.22 -0.99
C ILE A 128 -5.53 -5.94 0.51
N VAL A 129 -4.37 -5.57 1.05
CA VAL A 129 -4.23 -5.16 2.45
C VAL A 129 -3.57 -3.81 2.56
N GLY A 130 -3.79 -3.14 3.68
CA GLY A 130 -3.18 -1.85 3.92
C GLY A 130 -3.63 -1.22 5.21
N VAL A 131 -3.68 0.10 5.21
CA VAL A 131 -4.02 0.93 6.34
C VAL A 131 -5.11 1.94 5.97
N SER A 132 -6.05 2.19 6.86
CA SER A 132 -7.08 3.21 6.69
C SER A 132 -7.44 3.84 8.02
N TYR A 133 -7.74 5.13 8.00
CA TYR A 133 -8.26 5.84 9.15
C TYR A 133 -9.76 5.62 9.33
N LEU A 134 -10.17 5.69 10.61
CA LEU A 134 -11.56 5.70 11.08
C LEU A 134 -12.15 7.13 11.03
N PRO A 135 -13.47 7.32 11.27
CA PRO A 135 -14.12 8.63 11.15
C PRO A 135 -13.52 9.79 11.96
N ASP A 136 -12.74 9.51 13.01
CA ASP A 136 -12.08 10.56 13.81
C ASP A 136 -10.69 10.96 13.27
N ASP A 137 -10.16 10.25 12.26
CA ASP A 137 -8.82 10.41 11.71
C ASP A 137 -7.69 10.37 12.76
N GLU A 138 -7.97 9.84 13.97
CA GLU A 138 -6.97 9.77 15.03
C GLU A 138 -6.14 8.50 14.89
N MET A 139 -6.80 7.35 14.73
CA MET A 139 -6.13 6.05 14.72
C MET A 139 -6.33 5.28 13.42
N PRO A 140 -5.25 4.79 12.79
CA PRO A 140 -5.37 3.91 11.65
C PRO A 140 -5.67 2.48 12.08
N HIS A 141 -6.47 1.78 11.26
CA HIS A 141 -6.69 0.35 11.33
C HIS A 141 -6.13 -0.33 10.07
N GLY A 142 -5.64 -1.56 10.25
CA GLY A 142 -5.36 -2.43 9.13
C GLY A 142 -6.66 -2.81 8.41
N PHE A 143 -6.65 -2.80 7.08
CA PHE A 143 -7.79 -3.26 6.29
C PHE A 143 -7.42 -4.43 5.39
N VAL A 144 -8.45 -5.18 4.98
CA VAL A 144 -8.43 -6.15 3.89
C VAL A 144 -9.57 -5.87 2.91
N VAL A 145 -9.31 -6.05 1.62
CA VAL A 145 -10.32 -6.08 0.54
C VAL A 145 -10.23 -7.45 -0.11
N GLU A 146 -11.33 -8.19 -0.09
CA GLU A 146 -11.47 -9.43 -0.87
C GLU A 146 -11.76 -9.10 -2.35
N PRO A 147 -11.47 -10.00 -3.30
CA PRO A 147 -11.70 -9.76 -4.72
C PRO A 147 -13.14 -9.31 -5.02
N GLY A 148 -13.30 -8.12 -5.60
CA GLY A 148 -14.61 -7.52 -5.90
C GLY A 148 -15.41 -7.04 -4.68
N GLY A 149 -14.82 -7.11 -3.49
CA GLY A 149 -15.42 -6.68 -2.23
C GLY A 149 -15.18 -5.20 -1.91
N LYS A 150 -15.67 -4.82 -0.72
CA LYS A 150 -15.41 -3.52 -0.11
C LYS A 150 -14.29 -3.63 0.93
N MET A 151 -13.74 -2.48 1.34
CA MET A 151 -12.81 -2.40 2.46
C MET A 151 -13.45 -2.92 3.74
N ILE A 152 -12.71 -3.79 4.44
CA ILE A 152 -13.11 -4.40 5.71
C ILE A 152 -12.00 -4.11 6.72
N ASP A 153 -12.39 -3.61 7.90
CA ASP A 153 -11.49 -3.47 9.04
C ASP A 153 -11.04 -4.86 9.54
N ILE A 154 -9.74 -5.13 9.51
CA ILE A 154 -9.17 -6.42 9.93
C ILE A 154 -9.52 -6.71 11.40
N ASN A 155 -9.62 -5.69 12.26
CA ASN A 155 -9.90 -5.86 13.68
C ASN A 155 -11.29 -6.45 13.94
N THR A 156 -12.21 -6.34 12.98
CA THR A 156 -13.54 -6.96 13.04
C THR A 156 -13.54 -8.45 12.65
N ARG A 157 -12.42 -8.96 12.13
CA ARG A 157 -12.27 -10.33 11.61
C ARG A 157 -11.30 -11.20 12.42
N LEU A 158 -10.61 -10.64 13.41
CA LEU A 158 -9.69 -11.39 14.26
C LEU A 158 -10.44 -12.24 15.29
N GLU A 159 -10.26 -13.56 15.22
CA GLU A 159 -10.68 -14.48 16.27
C GLU A 159 -9.74 -14.39 17.48
N ASN A 160 -10.28 -14.55 18.70
CA ASN A 160 -9.51 -14.54 19.96
C ASN A 160 -8.56 -13.34 20.13
N ARG A 161 -8.89 -12.18 19.54
CA ARG A 161 -7.99 -11.02 19.48
C ARG A 161 -7.60 -10.45 20.85
N GLY A 162 -8.37 -10.72 21.90
CA GLY A 162 -8.16 -10.11 23.21
C GLY A 162 -8.11 -8.58 23.11
N ALA A 163 -7.01 -7.99 23.59
CA ALA A 163 -6.74 -6.55 23.50
C ALA A 163 -5.86 -6.16 22.29
N ALA A 164 -5.66 -7.07 21.33
CA ALA A 164 -4.87 -6.79 20.15
C ALA A 164 -5.63 -5.90 19.16
N GLU A 165 -4.88 -4.98 18.55
CA GLU A 165 -5.40 -4.01 17.58
C GLU A 165 -4.38 -3.85 16.46
N VAL A 166 -4.75 -4.28 15.26
CA VAL A 166 -3.93 -4.18 14.05
C VAL A 166 -4.08 -2.78 13.49
N LEU A 167 -2.96 -2.06 13.43
CA LEU A 167 -2.89 -0.69 12.94
C LEU A 167 -2.57 -0.65 11.45
N ILE A 168 -1.69 -1.54 10.99
CA ILE A 168 -1.18 -1.57 9.62
C ILE A 168 -1.09 -3.03 9.16
N ALA A 169 -1.62 -3.34 7.97
CA ALA A 169 -1.35 -4.59 7.27
C ALA A 169 -0.41 -4.32 6.09
N GLY A 170 0.88 -4.61 6.29
CA GLY A 170 1.96 -4.16 5.41
C GLY A 170 2.25 -5.06 4.21
N GLY A 171 1.84 -6.32 4.26
CA GLY A 171 2.04 -7.24 3.15
C GLY A 171 1.17 -8.48 3.27
N ILE A 172 0.88 -9.10 2.14
CA ILE A 172 0.09 -10.33 2.06
C ILE A 172 0.76 -11.29 1.08
N ASN A 173 0.90 -12.56 1.46
CA ASN A 173 1.45 -13.58 0.58
C ASN A 173 0.36 -14.34 -0.20
N ALA A 174 0.77 -15.22 -1.11
CA ALA A 174 -0.13 -16.01 -1.94
C ALA A 174 -1.07 -16.95 -1.15
N SER A 175 -0.73 -17.28 0.10
CA SER A 175 -1.57 -18.11 0.98
C SER A 175 -2.58 -17.31 1.81
N GLY A 176 -2.59 -15.98 1.67
CA GLY A 176 -3.46 -15.07 2.42
C GLY A 176 -2.91 -14.68 3.81
N GLN A 177 -1.66 -15.02 4.12
CA GLN A 177 -1.03 -14.63 5.38
C GLN A 177 -0.58 -13.18 5.29
N ILE A 178 -0.81 -12.43 6.36
CA ILE A 178 -0.59 -10.99 6.40
C ILE A 178 0.53 -10.69 7.41
N ALA A 179 1.54 -9.94 6.96
CA ALA A 179 2.50 -9.28 7.84
C ALA A 179 1.90 -7.94 8.28
N ALA A 180 1.79 -7.72 9.59
CA ALA A 180 1.08 -6.59 10.16
C ALA A 180 1.81 -5.99 11.35
N THR A 181 1.41 -4.78 11.73
CA THR A 181 1.87 -4.08 12.92
C THR A 181 0.67 -3.69 13.75
N GLY A 182 0.73 -3.92 15.06
CA GLY A 182 -0.39 -3.63 15.95
C GLY A 182 -0.02 -3.65 17.43
N PHE A 183 -0.94 -3.23 18.28
CA PHE A 183 -0.79 -3.38 19.72
C PHE A 183 -1.13 -4.79 20.17
N ILE A 184 -0.44 -5.27 21.21
CA ILE A 184 -0.82 -6.48 21.95
C ILE A 184 -0.75 -6.16 23.44
N GLY A 185 -1.87 -6.34 24.16
CA GLY A 185 -1.87 -6.32 25.63
C GLY A 185 -1.53 -4.98 26.29
N GLY A 186 -1.52 -3.86 25.55
CA GLY A 186 -1.14 -2.54 26.08
C GLY A 186 -0.78 -1.55 24.98
N ASN A 187 0.11 -0.60 25.29
CA ASN A 187 0.56 0.45 24.36
C ASN A 187 1.83 0.08 23.59
N GLU A 188 2.28 -1.18 23.66
CA GLU A 188 3.44 -1.64 22.92
C GLU A 188 3.06 -2.09 21.51
N ILE A 189 3.81 -1.61 20.53
CA ILE A 189 3.62 -1.94 19.13
C ILE A 189 4.51 -3.11 18.77
N HIS A 190 3.89 -4.13 18.18
CA HIS A 190 4.51 -5.39 17.81
C HIS A 190 4.26 -5.69 16.35
N ALA A 191 5.20 -6.39 15.72
CA ALA A 191 4.97 -7.02 14.44
C ALA A 191 4.22 -8.35 14.65
N LEU A 192 3.29 -8.60 13.73
CA LEU A 192 2.28 -9.65 13.78
C LEU A 192 2.31 -10.42 12.48
N ARG A 193 2.08 -11.72 12.57
CA ARG A 193 1.61 -12.52 11.43
C ARG A 193 0.16 -12.89 11.67
N LEU A 194 -0.71 -12.57 10.72
CA LEU A 194 -2.10 -12.97 10.71
C LEU A 194 -2.27 -14.10 9.70
N ASP A 195 -2.86 -15.21 10.14
CA ASP A 195 -3.14 -16.36 9.29
C ASP A 195 -4.66 -16.40 9.00
N PRO A 196 -5.06 -16.66 7.73
CA PRO A 196 -6.47 -16.81 7.40
C PRO A 196 -7.01 -18.08 8.05
N VAL A 197 -8.19 -17.96 8.68
CA VAL A 197 -8.90 -19.13 9.21
C VAL A 197 -9.48 -19.90 8.01
N ARG A 198 -8.85 -21.02 7.64
CA ARG A 198 -9.40 -21.93 6.62
C ARG A 198 -10.58 -22.68 7.23
N GLY A 199 -11.66 -22.80 6.44
CA GLY A 199 -12.94 -23.41 6.81
C GLY A 199 -12.80 -24.56 7.83
N SER A 200 -13.42 -24.36 8.97
CA SER A 200 -13.43 -25.26 10.11
C SER A 200 -14.19 -26.55 9.78
N ALA A 201 -13.45 -27.60 9.43
CA ALA A 201 -13.82 -28.93 9.89
C ALA A 201 -13.39 -29.07 11.38
N LEU A 202 -14.31 -28.68 12.27
CA LEU A 202 -14.49 -29.13 13.67
C LEU A 202 -13.31 -29.06 14.67
N LYS A 203 -13.27 -28.01 15.49
CA LYS A 203 -13.59 -27.98 16.96
C LYS A 203 -13.24 -26.60 17.55
N PRO A 204 -13.89 -26.15 18.64
CA PRO A 204 -13.59 -24.85 19.24
C PRO A 204 -12.22 -24.87 19.90
N GLY A 205 -11.37 -23.91 19.53
CA GLY A 205 -10.17 -23.54 20.28
C GLY A 205 -8.86 -23.98 19.64
N ALA A 206 -8.36 -23.21 18.67
CA ALA A 206 -6.93 -22.87 18.54
C ALA A 206 -6.71 -22.00 17.29
N ALA A 207 -6.39 -20.72 17.50
CA ALA A 207 -5.61 -19.95 16.54
C ALA A 207 -4.49 -19.27 17.34
N SER A 208 -3.23 -19.60 17.02
CA SER A 208 -2.04 -19.13 17.74
C SER A 208 -1.50 -17.87 17.08
N LEU A 209 -1.34 -16.81 17.88
CA LEU A 209 -0.66 -15.58 17.50
C LEU A 209 0.86 -15.80 17.65
N LEU A 210 1.63 -15.75 16.55
CA LEU A 210 3.09 -15.80 16.60
C LEU A 210 3.65 -14.37 16.49
N LEU A 211 4.29 -13.89 17.55
CA LEU A 211 5.01 -12.63 17.61
C LEU A 211 6.40 -12.79 16.96
N LEU A 212 6.73 -11.94 15.98
CA LEU A 212 8.06 -11.86 15.36
C LEU A 212 8.49 -10.39 15.37
N THR A 213 9.63 -10.07 15.97
CA THR A 213 10.18 -8.71 16.03
C THR A 213 11.06 -8.40 14.81
N VAL A 214 10.63 -7.46 13.97
CA VAL A 214 11.50 -6.79 12.99
C VAL A 214 11.15 -5.30 12.97
N ALA A 215 12.15 -4.45 13.19
CA ALA A 215 11.99 -3.00 13.19
C ALA A 215 11.99 -2.44 11.76
N GLY A 216 11.00 -1.60 11.45
CA GLY A 216 10.92 -0.83 10.21
C GLY A 216 9.93 0.33 10.35
N GLY A 217 10.40 1.55 10.06
CA GLY A 217 9.78 2.80 10.51
C GLY A 217 8.48 3.19 9.79
N PHE A 218 7.42 3.38 10.58
CA PHE A 218 6.33 4.37 10.39
C PHE A 218 5.52 4.55 11.71
N VAL A 219 6.17 4.33 12.87
CA VAL A 219 5.50 4.02 14.16
C VAL A 219 5.30 5.24 15.09
N ALA A 220 5.96 6.37 14.82
CA ALA A 220 6.06 7.46 15.79
C ALA A 220 4.74 8.22 16.10
N ALA A 221 3.73 8.16 15.22
CA ALA A 221 2.49 8.91 15.40
C ALA A 221 1.45 8.18 16.30
N CYS A 222 1.43 6.85 16.31
CA CYS A 222 0.38 6.06 16.98
C CYS A 222 0.58 5.94 18.50
N GLU A 223 1.83 6.04 18.99
CA GLU A 223 2.16 5.83 20.41
C GLU A 223 1.61 6.95 21.32
N ASN A 224 1.48 8.18 20.80
CA ASN A 224 1.01 9.34 21.56
C ASN A 224 -0.52 9.39 21.76
N ILE A 225 -1.31 8.76 20.89
CA ILE A 225 -2.78 8.85 20.91
C ILE A 225 -3.37 7.91 21.96
N ARG A 226 -2.87 6.66 22.06
CA ARG A 226 -3.36 5.70 23.05
C ARG A 226 -2.99 6.07 24.49
N ARG A 227 -1.89 6.79 24.72
CA ARG A 227 -1.51 7.34 26.04
C ARG A 227 -2.45 8.43 26.54
N ARG A 228 -3.22 9.10 25.67
CA ARG A 228 -4.18 10.15 26.06
C ARG A 228 -5.57 9.61 26.43
N ARG A 229 -5.87 8.36 26.05
CA ARG A 229 -7.15 7.69 26.30
C ARG A 229 -7.13 6.74 27.53
N GLY A 230 -6.01 6.67 28.26
CA GLY A 230 -5.81 5.82 29.45
C GLY A 230 -5.63 6.62 30.72
#